data_AF-A0A8J5N229-F1
#
_entry.id   AF-A0A8J5N229-F1
#
_cell.length_a   1.000
_cell.length_b   1.000
_cell.length_c   1.000
_cell.angle_alpha   90.00
_cell.angle_beta   90.00
_cell.angle_gamma   90.00
#
_symmetry.space_group_name_H-M   'P 1'
#
loop_
_entity.id
_entity.type
_entity.pdbx_description
1 polymer ?
#
loop_
_entity_poly.entity_id
_entity_poly.type
_entity_poly.pdbx_seq_one_letter_code
_entity_poly.pdbx_strand_id
1 'polypeptide(L)'
;MEDLEEQRVCMKFCFKLGKTFKESFQMVQQAYGEDCLSRTQCHVWYQRFKRGRTSTEDDPKSRSQSRSNVEVMLIVFFDWKGVVHHEFVPRGHTVNKKFYLEVLKCLTEAVRRKRPEAWTSKT
;
A
#
# COMPACT_ATOMS: atom_id res chain seq x y z
N MET A 1 -11.86 -20.75 11.70
CA MET A 1 -11.84 -19.32 11.31
C MET A 1 -13.04 -18.59 11.90
N GLU A 2 -14.17 -19.26 12.09
CA GLU A 2 -15.41 -18.74 12.71
C GLU A 2 -15.22 -18.24 14.16
N ASP A 3 -14.42 -18.94 14.99
CA ASP A 3 -14.25 -18.60 16.40
C ASP A 3 -13.72 -17.17 16.68
N LEU A 4 -12.77 -16.69 15.87
CA LEU A 4 -12.23 -15.32 16.03
C LEU A 4 -13.21 -14.23 15.59
N GLU A 5 -14.12 -14.55 14.67
CA GLU A 5 -15.15 -13.60 14.24
C GLU A 5 -16.26 -13.50 15.27
N GLU A 6 -16.69 -14.62 15.86
CA GLU A 6 -17.66 -14.65 16.96
C GLU A 6 -17.20 -13.80 18.13
N GLN A 7 -15.93 -13.90 18.52
CA GLN A 7 -15.35 -13.06 19.57
C GLN A 7 -15.41 -11.55 19.25
N ARG A 8 -15.27 -11.17 17.97
CA ARG A 8 -15.43 -9.76 17.52
C ARG A 8 -16.88 -9.33 17.59
N VAL A 9 -17.83 -10.22 17.30
CA VAL A 9 -19.27 -9.97 17.46
C VAL A 9 -19.60 -9.74 18.94
N CYS A 10 -19.07 -10.56 19.85
CA CYS A 10 -19.23 -10.36 21.30
C CYS A 10 -18.63 -9.03 21.77
N MET A 11 -17.45 -8.66 21.26
CA MET A 11 -16.84 -7.35 21.56
C MET A 11 -17.72 -6.18 21.06
N LYS A 12 -18.27 -6.29 19.85
CA LYS A 12 -19.20 -5.31 19.27
C LYS A 12 -20.49 -5.20 20.08
N PHE A 13 -21.01 -6.32 20.57
CA PHE A 13 -22.17 -6.38 21.44
C PHE A 13 -21.90 -5.64 22.76
N CYS A 14 -20.77 -5.90 23.42
CA CYS A 14 -20.39 -5.20 24.66
C CYS A 14 -20.24 -3.69 24.44
N PHE A 15 -19.63 -3.27 23.32
CA PHE A 15 -19.54 -1.85 22.96
C PHE A 15 -20.92 -1.21 22.78
N LYS A 16 -21.87 -1.88 22.11
CA LYS A 16 -23.25 -1.40 21.95
C LYS A 16 -24.02 -1.29 23.28
N LEU A 17 -23.67 -2.12 24.26
CA LEU A 17 -24.20 -2.03 25.63
C LEU A 17 -23.56 -0.89 26.46
N GLY A 18 -22.65 -0.09 25.88
CA GLY A 18 -21.98 1.00 26.57
C GLY A 18 -20.90 0.55 27.56
N LYS A 19 -20.44 -0.71 27.47
CA LYS A 19 -19.35 -1.22 28.31
C LYS A 19 -18.02 -0.59 27.90
N THR A 20 -17.16 -0.36 28.89
CA THR A 20 -15.78 0.04 28.64
C THR A 20 -14.97 -1.09 28.01
N PHE A 21 -13.81 -0.76 27.44
CA PHE A 21 -12.90 -1.79 26.88
C PHE A 21 -12.50 -2.84 27.91
N LYS A 22 -12.21 -2.42 29.16
CA LYS A 22 -11.76 -3.34 30.22
C LYS A 22 -12.86 -4.34 30.57
N GLU A 23 -14.09 -3.87 30.76
CA GLU A 23 -15.24 -4.72 31.04
C GLU A 23 -15.54 -5.65 29.86
N SER A 24 -15.55 -5.11 28.63
CA SER A 24 -15.79 -5.90 27.41
C SER A 24 -14.75 -7.01 27.25
N PHE A 25 -13.47 -6.70 27.47
CA PHE A 25 -12.40 -7.68 27.41
C PHE A 25 -12.53 -8.74 28.50
N GLN A 26 -12.90 -8.37 29.73
CA GLN A 26 -13.13 -9.34 30.80
C GLN A 26 -14.30 -10.29 30.47
N MET A 27 -15.39 -9.78 29.91
CA MET A 27 -16.53 -10.60 29.50
C MET A 27 -16.16 -11.57 28.38
N VAL A 28 -15.43 -11.10 27.36
CA VAL A 28 -14.96 -11.96 26.27
C VAL A 28 -13.94 -12.98 26.79
N GLN A 29 -12.98 -12.58 27.62
CA GLN A 29 -12.01 -13.50 28.20
C GLN A 29 -12.66 -14.56 29.10
N GLN A 30 -13.72 -14.20 29.84
CA GLN A 30 -14.46 -15.15 30.66
C GLN A 30 -15.22 -16.18 29.82
N ALA A 31 -15.74 -15.78 28.66
CA ALA A 31 -16.48 -16.67 27.76
C ALA A 31 -15.58 -17.62 26.97
N TYR A 32 -14.42 -17.14 26.52
CA TYR A 32 -13.54 -17.87 25.58
C TYR A 32 -12.25 -18.41 26.23
N GLY A 33 -11.92 -18.01 27.47
CA GLY A 33 -10.77 -18.54 28.20
C GLY A 33 -9.43 -18.33 27.46
N GLU A 34 -8.69 -19.43 27.28
CA GLU A 34 -7.39 -19.45 26.58
C GLU A 34 -7.50 -19.22 25.07
N ASP A 35 -8.66 -19.52 24.47
CA ASP A 35 -8.92 -19.29 23.04
C ASP A 35 -9.32 -17.83 22.74
N CYS A 36 -9.35 -16.98 23.77
CA CYS A 36 -9.68 -15.57 23.62
C CYS A 36 -8.64 -14.80 22.80
N LEU A 37 -9.13 -13.90 21.94
CA LEU A 37 -8.35 -12.90 21.24
C LEU A 37 -7.45 -12.15 22.22
N SER A 38 -6.19 -11.96 21.80
CA SER A 38 -5.23 -11.21 22.58
C SER A 38 -5.79 -9.83 22.96
N ARG A 39 -5.37 -9.32 24.12
CA ARG A 39 -5.78 -7.99 24.61
C ARG A 39 -5.57 -6.90 23.56
N THR A 40 -4.49 -6.98 22.79
CA THR A 40 -4.18 -6.05 21.69
C THR A 40 -5.20 -6.13 20.55
N GLN A 41 -5.55 -7.34 20.09
CA GLN A 41 -6.55 -7.52 19.04
C GLN A 41 -7.94 -7.05 19.50
N CYS A 42 -8.32 -7.39 20.72
CA CYS A 42 -9.55 -6.90 21.36
C CYS A 42 -9.58 -5.36 21.38
N HIS A 43 -8.47 -4.71 21.75
CA HIS A 43 -8.38 -3.25 21.77
C HIS A 43 -8.52 -2.64 20.38
N VAL A 44 -7.85 -3.21 19.37
CA VAL A 44 -7.97 -2.76 17.97
C VAL A 44 -9.43 -2.81 17.52
N TRP A 45 -10.14 -3.92 17.77
CA TRP A 45 -11.55 -4.06 17.42
C TRP A 45 -12.45 -3.08 18.17
N TYR A 46 -12.25 -2.92 19.48
CA TYR A 46 -12.99 -1.95 20.27
C TYR A 46 -12.81 -0.51 19.74
N GLN A 47 -11.58 -0.12 19.39
CA GLN A 47 -11.32 1.20 18.79
C GLN A 47 -11.94 1.34 17.39
N ARG A 48 -11.96 0.27 16.58
CA ARG A 48 -12.65 0.26 15.28
C ARG A 48 -14.15 0.53 15.44
N PHE A 49 -14.81 -0.12 16.41
CA PHE A 49 -16.22 0.14 16.70
C PHE A 49 -16.45 1.56 17.22
N LYS A 50 -15.56 2.07 18.09
CA LYS A 50 -15.60 3.47 18.55
C LYS A 50 -15.47 4.49 17.41
N ARG A 51 -14.74 4.14 16.35
CA ARG A 51 -14.58 4.93 15.11
C ARG A 51 -15.75 4.77 14.13
N GLY A 52 -16.81 4.05 14.50
CA GLY A 52 -18.01 3.88 13.68
C GLY A 52 -18.01 2.68 12.73
N ARG A 53 -17.00 1.79 12.80
CA ARG A 53 -17.03 0.54 12.01
C ARG A 53 -18.19 -0.34 12.47
N THR A 54 -18.93 -0.93 11.54
CA THR A 54 -20.02 -1.87 11.84
C THR A 54 -19.71 -3.31 11.44
N SER A 55 -18.77 -3.56 10.53
CA SER A 55 -18.38 -4.92 10.14
C SER A 55 -17.40 -5.58 11.13
N THR A 56 -17.56 -6.89 11.34
CA THR A 56 -16.67 -7.78 12.11
C THR A 56 -15.67 -8.53 11.24
N GLU A 57 -15.82 -8.45 9.93
CA GLU A 57 -14.93 -9.06 8.96
C GLU A 57 -13.61 -8.31 8.90
N ASP A 58 -12.53 -9.04 8.65
CA ASP A 58 -11.24 -8.44 8.38
C ASP A 58 -11.29 -7.57 7.12
N ASP A 59 -10.47 -6.51 7.12
CA ASP A 59 -10.28 -5.73 5.90
C ASP A 59 -9.72 -6.63 4.80
N PRO A 60 -10.12 -6.43 3.53
CA PRO A 60 -9.51 -7.15 2.43
C PRO A 60 -8.00 -6.98 2.56
N LYS A 61 -7.28 -8.09 2.70
CA LYS A 61 -5.81 -8.07 2.76
C LYS A 61 -5.36 -7.32 1.52
N SER A 62 -4.85 -6.10 1.70
CA SER A 62 -4.15 -5.42 0.62
C SER A 62 -3.11 -6.43 0.17
N ARG A 63 -3.12 -6.81 -1.12
CA ARG A 63 -2.08 -7.69 -1.64
C ARG A 63 -0.77 -7.00 -1.31
N SER A 64 -0.10 -7.50 -0.28
CA SER A 64 1.27 -7.13 -0.01
C SER A 64 1.97 -7.47 -1.31
N GLN A 65 2.38 -6.44 -2.06
CA GLN A 65 3.17 -6.66 -3.25
C GLN A 65 4.39 -7.40 -2.74
N SER A 66 4.47 -8.69 -3.08
CA SER A 66 5.70 -9.42 -2.89
C SER A 66 6.75 -8.61 -3.62
N ARG A 67 7.70 -8.06 -2.86
CA ARG A 67 8.90 -7.51 -3.48
C ARG A 67 9.55 -8.70 -4.16
N SER A 68 9.32 -8.87 -5.46
CA SER A 68 10.19 -9.73 -6.25
C SER A 68 11.61 -9.23 -5.98
N ASN A 69 12.57 -10.12 -5.69
CA ASN A 69 14.00 -9.78 -5.53
C ASN A 69 14.64 -9.32 -6.86
N VAL A 70 13.89 -8.57 -7.63
CA VAL A 70 14.23 -8.02 -8.91
C VAL A 70 14.35 -6.52 -8.70
N GLU A 71 15.58 -6.06 -8.69
CA GLU A 71 15.87 -4.64 -8.84
C GLU A 71 15.83 -4.31 -10.33
N VAL A 72 14.80 -3.56 -10.73
CA VAL A 72 14.72 -2.94 -12.07
C VAL A 72 15.06 -1.47 -11.94
N MET A 73 15.93 -0.98 -12.81
CA MET A 73 16.23 0.44 -12.91
C MET A 73 15.52 1.00 -14.15
N LEU A 74 14.78 2.09 -13.96
CA LEU A 74 14.05 2.80 -15.01
C LEU A 74 14.61 4.21 -15.11
N ILE A 75 15.03 4.62 -16.30
CA ILE A 75 15.41 6.00 -16.59
C ILE A 75 14.16 6.71 -17.13
N VAL A 76 13.78 7.84 -16.54
CA VAL A 76 12.62 8.63 -16.98
C VAL A 76 13.03 10.09 -17.16
N PHE A 77 12.66 10.67 -18.29
CA PHE A 77 12.77 12.09 -18.58
C PHE A 77 11.36 12.68 -18.69
N PHE A 78 11.11 13.78 -17.98
CA PHE A 78 9.81 14.42 -17.92
C PHE A 78 9.93 15.95 -17.92
N ASP A 79 8.84 16.60 -18.30
CA ASP A 79 8.64 18.05 -18.22
C ASP A 79 7.33 18.35 -17.46
N TRP A 80 6.97 19.63 -17.37
CA TRP A 80 5.71 20.06 -16.75
C TRP A 80 4.46 19.56 -17.49
N LYS A 81 4.58 19.12 -18.75
CA LYS A 81 3.51 18.48 -19.52
C LYS A 81 3.49 16.96 -19.36
N GLY A 82 4.44 16.37 -18.63
CA GLY A 82 4.51 14.94 -18.30
C GLY A 82 5.74 14.21 -18.87
N VAL A 83 5.64 12.87 -18.99
CA VAL A 83 6.78 12.01 -19.36
C VAL A 83 7.13 12.11 -20.84
N VAL A 84 8.38 12.48 -21.13
CA VAL A 84 8.93 12.66 -22.47
C VAL A 84 9.57 11.37 -22.96
N HIS A 85 10.45 10.74 -22.19
CA HIS A 85 11.10 9.48 -22.55
C HIS A 85 11.23 8.58 -21.33
N HIS A 86 11.14 7.27 -21.54
CA HIS A 86 11.41 6.30 -20.49
C HIS A 86 12.13 5.10 -21.10
N GLU A 87 13.09 4.53 -20.37
CA GLU A 87 13.87 3.40 -20.84
C GLU A 87 14.27 2.50 -19.68
N PHE A 88 13.99 1.20 -19.83
CA PHE A 88 14.34 0.19 -18.84
C PHE A 88 15.82 -0.19 -18.99
N VAL A 89 16.55 -0.16 -17.88
CA VAL A 89 17.91 -0.68 -17.83
C VAL A 89 17.82 -2.20 -17.67
N PRO A 90 18.47 -3.01 -18.54
CA PRO A 90 18.50 -4.46 -18.40
C PRO A 90 19.06 -4.89 -17.03
N ARG A 91 18.53 -5.98 -16.49
CA ARG A 91 18.98 -6.52 -15.18
C ARG A 91 20.47 -6.87 -15.23
N GLY A 92 21.17 -6.63 -14.12
CA GLY A 92 22.61 -6.89 -14.00
C GLY A 92 23.52 -5.89 -14.72
N HIS A 93 22.96 -4.84 -15.32
CA HIS A 93 23.74 -3.78 -15.96
C HIS A 93 23.69 -2.49 -15.14
N THR A 94 24.84 -1.81 -15.03
CA THR A 94 24.91 -0.44 -14.50
C THR A 94 24.74 0.55 -15.63
N VAL A 95 24.14 1.71 -15.36
CA VAL A 95 24.08 2.82 -16.33
C VAL A 95 25.48 3.34 -16.58
N ASN A 96 26.11 2.82 -17.63
CA ASN A 96 27.43 3.24 -18.10
C ASN A 96 27.29 4.49 -18.99
N LYS A 97 28.38 5.25 -19.15
CA LYS A 97 28.48 6.40 -20.07
C LYS A 97 27.97 6.07 -21.47
N LYS A 98 28.37 4.94 -22.05
CA LYS A 98 27.93 4.54 -23.42
C LYS A 98 26.42 4.33 -23.49
N PHE A 99 25.88 3.55 -22.55
CA PHE A 99 24.44 3.28 -22.45
C PHE A 99 23.65 4.58 -22.25
N TYR A 100 24.12 5.47 -21.37
CA TYR A 100 23.46 6.75 -21.15
C TYR A 100 23.45 7.63 -22.41
N LEU A 101 24.52 7.62 -23.21
CA LEU A 101 24.55 8.35 -24.49
C LEU A 101 23.52 7.82 -25.50
N GLU A 102 23.26 6.51 -25.51
CA GLU A 102 22.21 5.92 -26.37
C GLU A 102 20.82 6.38 -25.94
N VAL A 103 20.55 6.35 -24.64
CA VAL A 103 19.31 6.86 -24.05
C VAL A 103 19.10 8.34 -24.39
N LEU A 104 20.16 9.17 -24.37
CA LEU A 104 20.08 10.60 -24.73
C LEU A 104 19.78 10.83 -26.23
N LYS A 105 20.27 9.96 -27.12
CA LYS A 105 19.91 10.02 -28.54
C LYS A 105 18.41 9.74 -28.71
N CYS A 106 17.91 8.70 -28.05
CA CYS A 106 16.47 8.37 -28.03
C CYS A 106 15.64 9.51 -27.42
N LEU A 107 16.13 10.14 -26.36
CA LEU A 107 15.49 11.31 -25.75
C LEU A 107 15.36 12.47 -26.74
N THR A 108 16.41 12.76 -27.51
CA THR A 108 16.41 13.88 -28.47
C THR A 108 15.31 13.68 -29.52
N GLU A 109 15.16 12.47 -30.04
CA GLU A 109 14.09 12.12 -30.97
C GLU A 109 12.71 12.11 -30.29
N ALA A 110 12.62 11.65 -29.05
CA ALA A 110 11.38 11.70 -28.27
C ALA A 110 10.92 13.14 -27.99
N VAL A 111 11.86 14.06 -27.69
CA VAL A 111 11.60 15.50 -27.52
C VAL A 111 11.12 16.10 -28.84
N ARG A 112 11.82 15.86 -29.96
CA ARG A 112 11.41 16.34 -31.29
C ARG A 112 9.99 15.90 -31.65
N ARG A 113 9.64 14.65 -31.34
CA ARG A 113 8.33 14.09 -31.65
C ARG A 113 7.22 14.56 -30.71
N LYS A 114 7.48 14.59 -29.40
CA LYS A 114 6.45 14.88 -28.38
C LYS A 114 6.34 16.35 -28.01
N ARG A 115 7.38 17.14 -28.29
CA ARG A 115 7.54 18.56 -27.92
C ARG A 115 8.24 19.35 -29.05
N PRO A 116 7.69 19.39 -30.28
CA PRO A 116 8.29 20.14 -31.39
C PRO A 116 8.48 21.63 -31.06
N GLU A 117 7.61 22.21 -30.22
CA GLU A 117 7.66 23.60 -29.76
C GLU A 117 8.87 23.93 -28.88
N ALA A 118 9.42 22.93 -28.19
CA ALA A 118 10.62 23.09 -27.37
C ALA A 118 11.91 23.08 -28.21
N TRP A 119 11.81 22.72 -29.49
CA TRP A 119 12.94 22.61 -30.41
C TRP A 119 13.09 23.84 -31.32
N THR A 120 12.00 24.55 -31.61
CA THR A 120 11.95 25.66 -32.56
C THR A 120 12.46 27.00 -32.01
N SER A 121 12.80 27.09 -30.73
CA SER A 121 13.13 28.34 -30.02
C SER A 121 14.62 28.69 -29.98
N LYS A 122 15.37 28.36 -31.04
CA LYS A 122 16.69 28.95 -31.30
C LYS A 122 16.78 29.43 -32.75
N THR A 123 16.28 30.64 -32.98
CA THR A 123 16.75 31.53 -34.05
C THR A 123 16.97 32.89 -33.41
#